data_AF-A0A1H8DE62-F1
#
_entry.id   AF-A0A1H8DE62-F1
#
_cell.length_a   1.000
_cell.length_b   1.000
_cell.length_c   1.000
_cell.angle_alpha   90.00
_cell.angle_beta   90.00
_cell.angle_gamma   90.00
#
_symmetry.space_group_name_H-M   'P 1'
#
loop_
_entity.id
_entity.type
_entity.pdbx_description
1 polymer ?
#
loop_
_entity_poly.entity_id
_entity_poly.type
_entity_poly.pdbx_seq_one_letter_code
_entity_poly.pdbx_strand_id
1 'polypeptide(L)'
;MKPPRMPLSFIDRAISVFDPARALRRHQARTMLALTTGGYKGGKKNRRQTANWNVDGGSANQDSVPDLPTLRARSRDLRRNVPIATGAIATRITNIIGEGLKVYPKIDRAALGLSVEEAREWNRKAKAEFELAAWTADFTGAQSFDELQALVFGSADESGDVFAIRRYRKDPGDTYGSKLQIIEADRISNPNNGMDTDTQVAGIETTLDGVVRAYHVSDRHPGDVFRKAMTWRRVPAFYNDGRPIVLHLFKRLRPDQARGIPYLAPVIEILKQFGEYTDAEVQAAVISAFFTVFIKKAPDATSGPLPSSATDGASGKDEVNLGAGAIVDLAEGEDITIADPNRPNPNFDAFALALLRQIGVALEMPVELLIKHFMASYSASRAALEIAWQTFRRERAWLVKNFCQPYYEWVIEEAVLTGRLQAKGFFDDPAIRAAWLKSDWYGQTKISLDPKKDAEADTIDIGNRTKTRQQIIQERTGGDLESKFEQLGIEEQLAQENGLATAPTAAAPGAAAQPADTTDEEQ
;
A
#
# COMPACT_ATOMS: atom_id res chain seq x y z
N MET A 1 -30.43 -31.58 4.43
CA MET A 1 -29.96 -31.73 5.83
C MET A 1 -31.18 -31.75 6.75
N LYS A 2 -31.44 -32.83 7.50
CA LYS A 2 -32.53 -32.82 8.51
C LYS A 2 -32.15 -31.79 9.59
N PRO A 3 -33.07 -30.90 10.04
CA PRO A 3 -32.74 -29.95 11.10
C PRO A 3 -32.33 -30.73 12.37
N PRO A 4 -31.33 -30.23 13.13
CA PRO A 4 -30.88 -30.89 14.35
C PRO A 4 -32.05 -30.96 15.34
N ARG A 5 -32.50 -32.17 15.65
CA ARG A 5 -33.59 -32.39 16.60
C ARG A 5 -33.00 -32.36 18.00
N MET A 6 -33.35 -31.36 18.81
CA MET A 6 -33.06 -31.42 20.23
C MET A 6 -33.84 -32.57 20.87
N PRO A 7 -33.23 -33.39 21.73
CA PRO A 7 -33.96 -34.45 22.44
C PRO A 7 -34.99 -33.84 23.40
N LEU A 8 -36.16 -34.50 23.54
CA LEU A 8 -37.17 -34.12 24.53
C LEU A 8 -36.59 -34.22 25.94
N SER A 9 -36.65 -33.13 26.71
CA SER A 9 -36.20 -33.13 28.10
C SER A 9 -37.16 -33.92 28.99
N PHE A 10 -36.70 -34.25 30.20
CA PHE A 10 -37.53 -34.92 31.21
C PHE A 10 -38.88 -34.22 31.44
N ILE A 11 -38.86 -32.88 31.50
CA ILE A 11 -40.08 -32.06 31.66
C ILE A 11 -40.97 -32.14 30.41
N ASP A 12 -40.40 -32.11 29.20
CA ASP A 12 -41.20 -32.20 27.98
C ASP A 12 -41.84 -33.59 27.84
N ARG A 13 -41.15 -34.65 28.28
CA ARG A 13 -41.71 -36.01 28.36
C ARG A 13 -42.84 -36.11 29.38
N ALA A 14 -42.65 -35.56 30.58
CA ALA A 14 -43.70 -35.54 31.60
C ALA A 14 -44.95 -34.78 31.14
N ILE A 15 -44.78 -33.60 30.54
CA ILE A 15 -45.90 -32.81 30.00
C ILE A 15 -46.55 -33.54 28.81
N SER A 16 -45.79 -34.26 27.99
CA SER A 16 -46.35 -34.98 26.83
C SER A 16 -47.34 -36.08 27.19
N VAL A 17 -47.26 -36.64 28.41
CA VAL A 17 -48.19 -37.65 28.91
C VAL A 17 -49.57 -37.05 29.22
N PHE A 18 -49.60 -35.82 29.74
CA PHE A 18 -50.83 -35.18 30.24
C PHE A 18 -51.39 -34.09 29.31
N ASP A 19 -50.53 -33.41 28.54
CA ASP A 19 -50.90 -32.36 27.58
C ASP A 19 -49.90 -32.33 26.40
N PRO A 20 -50.09 -33.20 25.40
CA PRO A 20 -49.21 -33.31 24.24
C PRO A 20 -49.07 -32.01 23.44
N ALA A 21 -50.14 -31.22 23.35
CA ALA A 21 -50.15 -29.97 22.59
C ALA A 21 -49.28 -28.89 23.24
N ARG A 22 -49.25 -28.84 24.57
CA ARG A 22 -48.40 -27.91 25.32
C ARG A 22 -46.95 -28.38 25.35
N ALA A 23 -46.70 -29.69 25.42
CA ALA A 23 -45.36 -30.27 25.27
C ALA A 23 -44.75 -29.96 23.90
N LEU A 24 -45.53 -30.08 22.81
CA LEU A 24 -45.08 -29.77 21.46
C LEU A 24 -44.73 -28.27 21.32
N ARG A 25 -45.60 -27.36 21.80
CA ARG A 25 -45.34 -25.91 21.78
C ARG A 25 -44.09 -25.54 22.57
N ARG A 26 -43.89 -26.15 23.74
CA ARG A 26 -42.69 -25.93 24.55
C ARG A 26 -41.43 -26.46 23.87
N HIS A 27 -41.49 -27.65 23.27
CA HIS A 27 -40.36 -28.22 22.54
C HIS A 27 -39.99 -27.37 21.31
N GLN A 28 -40.98 -26.87 20.56
CA GLN A 28 -40.79 -25.92 19.46
C GLN A 28 -40.13 -24.62 19.95
N ALA A 29 -40.66 -24.01 21.02
CA ALA A 29 -40.09 -22.79 21.61
C ALA A 29 -38.64 -22.98 22.07
N ARG A 30 -38.32 -24.12 22.69
CA ARG A 30 -36.96 -24.47 23.10
C ARG A 30 -36.03 -24.72 21.93
N THR A 31 -36.52 -25.37 20.87
CA THR A 31 -35.77 -25.60 19.64
C THR A 31 -35.45 -24.27 18.96
N MET A 32 -36.42 -23.35 18.89
CA MET A 32 -36.20 -22.00 18.40
C MET A 32 -35.22 -21.21 19.29
N LEU A 33 -35.35 -21.30 20.62
CA LEU A 33 -34.39 -20.71 21.55
C LEU A 33 -32.97 -21.26 21.33
N ALA A 34 -32.78 -22.58 21.23
CA ALA A 34 -31.46 -23.18 20.98
C ALA A 34 -30.85 -22.80 19.62
N LEU A 35 -31.68 -22.69 18.57
CA LEU A 35 -31.24 -22.16 17.26
C LEU A 35 -30.86 -20.67 17.36
N THR A 36 -31.35 -19.95 18.36
CA THR A 36 -31.00 -18.55 18.63
C THR A 36 -29.88 -18.37 19.66
N THR A 37 -29.62 -19.32 20.55
CA THR A 37 -28.67 -19.18 21.67
C THR A 37 -27.31 -19.85 21.46
N GLY A 38 -27.09 -20.54 20.34
CA GLY A 38 -25.77 -21.06 19.93
C GLY A 38 -25.29 -20.49 18.58
N GLY A 39 -24.01 -20.10 18.50
CA GLY A 39 -23.31 -19.74 17.26
C GLY A 39 -23.08 -18.24 16.99
N TYR A 40 -22.07 -17.93 16.16
CA TYR A 40 -21.71 -16.57 15.75
C TYR A 40 -22.88 -15.88 15.04
N LYS A 41 -23.25 -14.67 15.49
CA LYS A 41 -24.36 -13.87 14.91
C LYS A 41 -24.21 -13.62 13.40
N GLY A 42 -22.98 -13.57 12.89
CA GLY A 42 -22.68 -13.39 11.46
C GLY A 42 -23.03 -14.60 10.59
N GLY A 43 -23.04 -15.82 11.13
CA GLY A 43 -23.35 -17.04 10.38
C GLY A 43 -24.84 -17.39 10.30
N LYS A 44 -25.72 -16.57 10.91
CA LYS A 44 -27.15 -16.85 10.96
C LYS A 44 -27.84 -16.39 9.69
N LYS A 45 -28.30 -17.34 8.86
CA LYS A 45 -29.04 -17.04 7.61
C LYS A 45 -30.50 -16.62 7.83
N ASN A 46 -31.05 -16.80 9.03
CA ASN A 46 -32.45 -16.55 9.35
C ASN A 46 -32.71 -15.17 9.99
N ARG A 47 -31.68 -14.34 10.16
CA ARG A 47 -31.80 -13.01 10.74
C ARG A 47 -31.99 -12.00 9.61
N ARG A 48 -32.98 -11.10 9.71
CA ARG A 48 -33.29 -10.10 8.66
C ARG A 48 -32.08 -9.32 8.16
N GLN A 49 -31.17 -8.94 9.08
CA GLN A 49 -29.96 -8.20 8.73
C GLN A 49 -28.92 -9.01 7.92
N THR A 50 -28.97 -10.34 7.99
CA THR A 50 -28.01 -11.25 7.33
C THR A 50 -28.70 -12.19 6.33
N ALA A 51 -30.02 -12.08 6.16
CA ALA A 51 -30.82 -12.93 5.29
C ALA A 51 -30.48 -12.73 3.80
N ASN A 52 -30.05 -11.51 3.44
CA ASN A 52 -29.58 -11.18 2.09
C ASN A 52 -28.04 -11.21 1.99
N TRP A 53 -27.33 -11.60 3.06
CA TRP A 53 -25.87 -11.71 3.06
C TRP A 53 -25.47 -13.11 2.61
N ASN A 54 -25.55 -13.33 1.29
CA ASN A 54 -25.18 -14.59 0.65
C ASN A 54 -23.68 -14.58 0.35
N VAL A 55 -22.91 -15.25 1.22
CA VAL A 55 -21.48 -15.49 1.01
C VAL A 55 -21.25 -16.93 0.57
N ASP A 56 -20.50 -17.10 -0.51
CA ASP A 56 -20.03 -18.41 -0.95
C ASP A 56 -18.71 -18.77 -0.25
N GLY A 57 -18.46 -20.06 -0.07
CA GLY A 57 -17.30 -20.59 0.67
C GLY A 57 -16.20 -21.09 -0.25
N GLY A 58 -15.80 -20.30 -1.25
CA GLY A 58 -14.80 -20.70 -2.23
C GLY A 58 -13.38 -20.76 -1.68
N SER A 59 -12.48 -21.37 -2.46
CA SER A 59 -11.04 -21.32 -2.19
C SER A 59 -10.50 -19.91 -2.43
N ALA A 60 -9.28 -19.63 -1.95
CA ALA A 60 -8.65 -18.32 -2.17
C ALA A 60 -8.62 -17.93 -3.65
N ASN A 61 -8.37 -18.88 -4.54
CA ASN A 61 -8.28 -18.63 -5.98
C ASN A 61 -9.67 -18.49 -6.62
N GLN A 62 -10.64 -19.32 -6.23
CA GLN A 62 -12.02 -19.21 -6.76
C GLN A 62 -12.67 -17.87 -6.40
N ASP A 63 -12.39 -17.35 -5.20
CA ASP A 63 -12.97 -16.08 -4.74
C ASP A 63 -12.24 -14.84 -5.28
N SER A 64 -11.01 -14.97 -5.80
CA SER A 64 -10.19 -13.80 -6.17
C SER A 64 -9.80 -13.72 -7.64
N VAL A 65 -9.48 -14.85 -8.29
CA VAL A 65 -8.98 -14.88 -9.67
C VAL A 65 -10.00 -14.33 -10.68
N PRO A 66 -11.31 -14.66 -10.60
CA PRO A 66 -12.30 -14.11 -11.52
C PRO A 66 -12.42 -12.58 -11.46
N ASP A 67 -12.35 -12.02 -10.24
CA ASP A 67 -12.50 -10.57 -10.01
C ASP A 67 -11.22 -9.79 -10.31
N LEU A 68 -10.08 -10.46 -10.30
CA LEU A 68 -8.75 -9.85 -10.32
C LEU A 68 -8.51 -8.91 -11.52
N PRO A 69 -8.89 -9.23 -12.77
CA PRO A 69 -8.72 -8.29 -13.89
C PRO A 69 -9.47 -6.97 -13.66
N THR A 70 -10.70 -7.03 -13.15
CA THR A 70 -11.51 -5.84 -12.85
C THR A 70 -10.95 -5.07 -11.67
N LEU A 71 -10.53 -5.76 -10.60
CA LEU A 71 -9.90 -5.14 -9.43
C LEU A 71 -8.63 -4.37 -9.83
N ARG A 72 -7.78 -4.94 -10.68
CA ARG A 72 -6.57 -4.28 -11.20
C ARG A 72 -6.90 -3.04 -12.01
N ALA A 73 -7.79 -3.17 -12.99
CA ALA A 73 -8.17 -2.06 -13.87
C ALA A 73 -8.73 -0.88 -13.06
N ARG A 74 -9.62 -1.17 -12.10
CA ARG A 74 -10.22 -0.14 -11.21
C ARG A 74 -9.19 0.47 -10.26
N SER A 75 -8.31 -0.34 -9.66
CA SER A 75 -7.24 0.14 -8.78
C SER A 75 -6.29 1.10 -9.52
N ARG A 76 -5.86 0.74 -10.74
CA ARG A 76 -5.05 1.60 -11.62
C ARG A 76 -5.78 2.89 -11.99
N ASP A 77 -7.08 2.81 -12.28
CA ASP A 77 -7.88 3.99 -12.59
C ASP A 77 -7.99 4.96 -11.42
N LEU A 78 -8.28 4.44 -10.22
CA LEU A 78 -8.31 5.24 -9.01
C LEU A 78 -6.95 5.90 -8.75
N ARG A 79 -5.84 5.18 -8.92
CA ARG A 79 -4.50 5.75 -8.75
C ARG A 79 -4.23 6.90 -9.73
N ARG A 80 -4.78 6.87 -10.94
CA ARG A 80 -4.65 7.93 -11.94
C ARG A 80 -5.56 9.13 -11.68
N ASN A 81 -6.79 8.88 -11.25
CA ASN A 81 -7.87 9.87 -11.33
C ASN A 81 -8.39 10.36 -9.97
N VAL A 82 -8.16 9.63 -8.87
CA VAL A 82 -8.69 9.98 -7.54
C VAL A 82 -7.54 10.39 -6.60
N PRO A 83 -7.45 11.68 -6.21
CA PRO A 83 -6.31 12.21 -5.45
C PRO A 83 -5.99 11.46 -4.16
N ILE A 84 -7.02 11.01 -3.42
CA ILE A 84 -6.84 10.24 -2.18
C ILE A 84 -6.21 8.88 -2.45
N ALA A 85 -6.58 8.21 -3.55
CA ALA A 85 -6.00 6.93 -3.94
C ALA A 85 -4.54 7.09 -4.38
N THR A 86 -4.25 8.12 -5.19
CA THR A 86 -2.90 8.51 -5.58
C THR A 86 -2.04 8.78 -4.35
N GLY A 87 -2.55 9.60 -3.42
CA GLY A 87 -1.88 9.97 -2.18
C GLY A 87 -1.60 8.78 -1.27
N ALA A 88 -2.55 7.85 -1.12
CA ALA A 88 -2.37 6.66 -0.28
C ALA A 88 -1.19 5.78 -0.73
N ILE A 89 -1.10 5.47 -2.03
CA ILE A 89 -0.01 4.66 -2.58
C ILE A 89 1.31 5.45 -2.53
N ALA A 90 1.29 6.74 -2.90
CA ALA A 90 2.49 7.58 -2.88
C ALA A 90 3.06 7.70 -1.46
N THR A 91 2.23 7.95 -0.44
CA THR A 91 2.66 8.02 0.96
C THR A 91 3.33 6.73 1.42
N ARG A 92 2.83 5.56 0.99
CA ARG A 92 3.48 4.27 1.29
C ARG A 92 4.85 4.16 0.62
N ILE A 93 4.96 4.48 -0.68
CA ILE A 93 6.25 4.45 -1.40
C ILE A 93 7.27 5.37 -0.71
N THR A 94 6.90 6.62 -0.42
CA THR A 94 7.77 7.60 0.22
C THR A 94 8.28 7.13 1.59
N ASN A 95 7.41 6.59 2.45
CA ASN A 95 7.82 6.23 3.82
C ASN A 95 8.51 4.85 3.90
N ILE A 96 8.20 3.93 2.98
CA ILE A 96 8.74 2.58 3.00
C ILE A 96 10.10 2.54 2.30
N ILE A 97 10.20 3.19 1.14
CA ILE A 97 11.34 3.10 0.23
C ILE A 97 12.17 4.38 0.29
N GLY A 98 11.51 5.55 0.23
CA GLY A 98 12.19 6.84 0.16
C GLY A 98 13.02 6.94 -1.11
N GLU A 99 14.30 7.26 -0.96
CA GLU A 99 15.28 7.36 -2.06
C GLU A 99 15.79 5.99 -2.55
N GLY A 100 15.39 4.89 -1.91
CA GLY A 100 15.89 3.55 -2.18
C GLY A 100 16.47 2.92 -0.92
N LEU A 101 16.18 1.64 -0.73
CA LEU A 101 16.73 0.84 0.35
C LEU A 101 18.20 0.50 0.05
N LYS A 102 19.06 0.76 1.02
CA LYS A 102 20.50 0.53 0.94
C LYS A 102 20.90 -0.70 1.73
N VAL A 103 21.81 -1.49 1.15
CA VAL A 103 22.34 -2.71 1.77
C VAL A 103 23.56 -2.39 2.62
N TYR A 104 23.65 -3.06 3.76
CA TYR A 104 24.79 -3.03 4.66
C TYR A 104 25.22 -4.47 4.93
N PRO A 105 26.19 -4.99 4.18
CA PRO A 105 26.72 -6.32 4.38
C PRO A 105 27.19 -6.51 5.83
N LYS A 106 26.81 -7.65 6.41
CA LYS A 106 27.08 -7.98 7.81
C LYS A 106 27.23 -9.48 7.96
N ILE A 107 28.29 -9.98 7.34
CA ILE A 107 28.56 -11.42 7.32
C ILE A 107 28.67 -12.00 8.73
N ASP A 108 28.33 -13.28 8.84
CA ASP A 108 28.51 -14.01 10.10
C ASP A 108 29.96 -14.42 10.28
N ARG A 109 30.79 -13.47 10.74
CA ARG A 109 32.24 -13.69 10.91
C ARG A 109 32.56 -14.89 11.80
N ALA A 110 31.71 -15.20 12.77
CA ALA A 110 31.93 -16.29 13.71
C ALA A 110 31.75 -17.64 13.01
N ALA A 111 30.68 -17.78 12.23
CA ALA A 111 30.46 -18.96 11.40
C ALA A 111 31.54 -19.15 10.32
N LEU A 112 32.09 -18.03 9.81
CA LEU A 112 33.12 -18.03 8.76
C LEU A 112 34.56 -18.16 9.28
N GLY A 113 34.77 -18.09 10.60
CA GLY A 113 36.10 -18.12 11.22
C GLY A 113 36.98 -16.92 10.87
N LEU A 114 36.38 -15.75 10.64
CA LEU A 114 37.08 -14.53 10.23
C LEU A 114 37.36 -13.61 11.43
N SER A 115 38.46 -12.86 11.34
CA SER A 115 38.72 -11.75 12.25
C SER A 115 37.70 -10.61 12.05
N VAL A 116 37.69 -9.65 12.98
CA VAL A 116 36.81 -8.48 12.88
C VAL A 116 37.21 -7.62 11.67
N GLU A 117 38.51 -7.47 11.45
CA GLU A 117 39.12 -6.68 10.39
C GLU A 117 38.86 -7.30 9.02
N GLU A 118 39.01 -8.62 8.90
CA GLU A 118 38.71 -9.36 7.66
C GLU A 118 37.23 -9.22 7.30
N ALA A 119 36.34 -9.38 8.27
CA ALA A 119 34.91 -9.25 8.04
C ALA A 119 34.52 -7.82 7.66
N ARG A 120 35.10 -6.82 8.32
CA ARG A 120 34.89 -5.39 7.99
C ARG A 120 35.32 -5.08 6.57
N GLU A 121 36.52 -5.51 6.18
CA GLU A 121 37.03 -5.30 4.82
C GLU A 121 36.19 -6.01 3.77
N TRP A 122 35.74 -7.23 4.05
CA TRP A 122 34.85 -7.96 3.15
C TRP A 122 33.50 -7.25 3.00
N ASN A 123 32.89 -6.81 4.10
CA ASN A 123 31.63 -6.07 4.08
C ASN A 123 31.74 -4.78 3.25
N ARG A 124 32.86 -4.04 3.42
CA ARG A 124 33.15 -2.83 2.65
C ARG A 124 33.24 -3.11 1.15
N LYS A 125 33.96 -4.16 0.75
CA LYS A 125 34.04 -4.59 -0.66
C LYS A 125 32.69 -5.03 -1.21
N ALA A 126 31.97 -5.86 -0.47
CA ALA A 126 30.65 -6.35 -0.90
C ALA A 126 29.65 -5.20 -1.11
N LYS A 127 29.70 -4.17 -0.26
CA LYS A 127 28.89 -2.95 -0.41
C LYS A 127 29.22 -2.23 -1.71
N ALA A 128 30.51 -1.95 -1.95
CA ALA A 128 30.96 -1.28 -3.17
C ALA A 128 30.63 -2.07 -4.44
N GLU A 129 30.79 -3.40 -4.41
CA GLU A 129 30.44 -4.28 -5.53
C GLU A 129 28.93 -4.26 -5.81
N PHE A 130 28.10 -4.26 -4.77
CA PHE A 130 26.66 -4.15 -4.96
C PHE A 130 26.24 -2.78 -5.53
N GLU A 131 26.86 -1.69 -5.10
CA GLU A 131 26.58 -0.35 -5.63
C GLU A 131 26.84 -0.25 -7.15
N LEU A 132 27.89 -0.91 -7.66
CA LEU A 132 28.14 -0.99 -9.10
C LEU A 132 27.03 -1.73 -9.86
N ALA A 133 26.53 -2.83 -9.30
CA ALA A 133 25.43 -3.59 -9.90
C ALA A 133 24.07 -2.88 -9.76
N ALA A 134 23.87 -2.14 -8.67
CA ALA A 134 22.63 -1.42 -8.41
C ALA A 134 22.36 -0.35 -9.47
N TRP A 135 23.40 0.30 -10.00
CA TRP A 135 23.26 1.30 -11.06
C TRP A 135 22.74 0.73 -12.39
N THR A 136 23.05 -0.53 -12.70
CA THR A 136 22.76 -1.18 -13.99
C THR A 136 21.76 -2.34 -13.88
N ALA A 137 20.99 -2.35 -12.78
CA ALA A 137 20.16 -3.48 -12.39
C ALA A 137 18.99 -3.75 -13.34
N ASP A 138 18.42 -2.73 -13.98
CA ASP A 138 17.29 -2.92 -14.88
C ASP A 138 17.70 -3.57 -16.20
N PHE A 139 16.99 -4.64 -16.55
CA PHE A 139 17.15 -5.29 -17.84
C PHE A 139 16.77 -4.38 -19.01
N THR A 140 15.92 -3.37 -18.86
CA THR A 140 15.67 -2.42 -19.95
C THR A 140 16.72 -1.31 -20.05
N GLY A 141 17.47 -1.08 -18.96
CA GLY A 141 18.46 -0.01 -18.84
C GLY A 141 17.84 1.36 -18.56
N ALA A 142 16.55 1.41 -18.18
CA ALA A 142 15.83 2.66 -17.93
C ALA A 142 15.92 3.13 -16.48
N GLN A 143 16.17 2.22 -15.53
CA GLN A 143 16.08 2.50 -14.10
C GLN A 143 17.25 1.89 -13.33
N SER A 144 17.66 2.58 -12.27
CA SER A 144 18.54 2.03 -11.24
C SER A 144 17.76 1.06 -10.33
N PHE A 145 18.50 0.27 -9.53
CA PHE A 145 17.90 -0.62 -8.57
C PHE A 145 17.02 0.10 -7.53
N ASP A 146 17.41 1.31 -7.12
CA ASP A 146 16.64 2.12 -6.17
C ASP A 146 15.26 2.48 -6.73
N GLU A 147 15.20 2.89 -8.00
CA GLU A 147 13.95 3.21 -8.70
C GLU A 147 13.11 1.94 -8.96
N LEU A 148 13.75 0.81 -9.24
CA LEU A 148 13.06 -0.48 -9.39
C LEU A 148 12.35 -0.89 -8.10
N GLN A 149 12.89 -0.60 -6.92
CA GLN A 149 12.21 -0.89 -5.66
C GLN A 149 10.87 -0.15 -5.56
N ALA A 150 10.85 1.13 -5.91
CA ALA A 150 9.63 1.95 -5.94
C ALA A 150 8.62 1.44 -6.98
N LEU A 151 9.10 1.11 -8.19
CA LEU A 151 8.27 0.54 -9.25
C LEU A 151 7.63 -0.78 -8.81
N VAL A 152 8.43 -1.70 -8.27
CA VAL A 152 7.99 -3.03 -7.85
C VAL A 152 6.96 -2.94 -6.74
N PHE A 153 7.25 -2.18 -5.69
CA PHE A 153 6.33 -2.04 -4.56
C PHE A 153 5.02 -1.34 -4.98
N GLY A 154 5.13 -0.26 -5.75
CA GLY A 154 3.96 0.45 -6.28
C GLY A 154 3.11 -0.43 -7.20
N SER A 155 3.76 -1.24 -8.04
CA SER A 155 3.08 -2.19 -8.94
C SER A 155 2.37 -3.29 -8.16
N ALA A 156 3.00 -3.84 -7.12
CA ALA A 156 2.38 -4.83 -6.24
C ALA A 156 1.17 -4.25 -5.49
N ASP A 157 1.25 -3.01 -5.00
CA ASP A 157 0.11 -2.36 -4.36
C ASP A 157 -1.03 -2.06 -5.34
N GLU A 158 -0.69 -1.55 -6.52
CA GLU A 158 -1.68 -1.14 -7.52
C GLU A 158 -2.34 -2.33 -8.22
N SER A 159 -1.56 -3.38 -8.52
CA SER A 159 -1.99 -4.54 -9.33
C SER A 159 -2.19 -5.82 -8.52
N GLY A 160 -1.87 -5.78 -7.22
CA GLY A 160 -1.91 -6.94 -6.32
C GLY A 160 -0.63 -7.77 -6.34
N ASP A 161 0.01 -7.91 -7.50
CA ASP A 161 1.30 -8.57 -7.64
C ASP A 161 2.16 -8.00 -8.76
N VAL A 162 3.45 -8.35 -8.75
CA VAL A 162 4.42 -8.05 -9.81
C VAL A 162 5.49 -9.14 -9.82
N PHE A 163 6.17 -9.32 -10.95
CA PHE A 163 7.18 -10.37 -11.11
C PHE A 163 8.52 -9.75 -11.50
N ALA A 164 9.60 -10.23 -10.91
CA ALA A 164 10.96 -9.87 -11.32
C ALA A 164 11.70 -11.13 -11.77
N ILE A 165 12.18 -11.15 -13.01
CA ILE A 165 12.88 -12.30 -13.58
C ILE A 165 14.38 -11.97 -13.65
N ARG A 166 15.22 -12.84 -13.07
CA ARG A 166 16.67 -12.78 -13.26
C ARG A 166 16.99 -13.04 -14.73
N ARG A 167 17.69 -12.11 -15.36
CA ARG A 167 18.23 -12.25 -16.72
C ARG A 167 19.73 -11.98 -16.69
N TYR A 168 20.44 -12.54 -17.66
CA TYR A 168 21.84 -12.22 -17.88
C TYR A 168 21.98 -11.40 -19.15
N ARG A 169 22.50 -10.18 -19.03
CA ARG A 169 22.93 -9.33 -20.13
C ARG A 169 24.00 -8.38 -19.61
N LYS A 170 25.17 -8.40 -20.24
CA LYS A 170 26.30 -7.54 -19.89
C LYS A 170 26.59 -6.61 -21.07
N ASP A 171 26.20 -5.35 -20.93
CA ASP A 171 26.40 -4.31 -21.93
C ASP A 171 27.80 -3.67 -21.78
N PRO A 172 28.37 -2.99 -22.79
CA PRO A 172 29.64 -2.29 -22.64
C PRO A 172 29.60 -1.27 -21.49
N GLY A 173 30.52 -1.40 -20.53
CA GLY A 173 30.57 -0.58 -19.32
C GLY A 173 29.94 -1.23 -18.08
N ASP A 174 29.17 -2.31 -18.24
CA ASP A 174 28.60 -3.05 -17.11
C ASP A 174 29.68 -3.83 -16.37
N THR A 175 29.70 -3.72 -15.04
CA THR A 175 30.52 -4.60 -14.20
C THR A 175 29.87 -5.99 -14.05
N TYR A 176 28.54 -6.01 -13.91
CA TYR A 176 27.71 -7.20 -13.65
C TYR A 176 26.72 -7.45 -14.79
N GLY A 177 26.47 -8.71 -15.10
CA GLY A 177 25.47 -9.12 -16.10
C GLY A 177 24.13 -9.55 -15.52
N SER A 178 24.04 -9.84 -14.22
CA SER A 178 22.78 -10.16 -13.54
C SER A 178 21.87 -8.93 -13.49
N LYS A 179 20.76 -8.97 -14.24
CA LYS A 179 19.76 -7.91 -14.34
C LYS A 179 18.36 -8.39 -13.97
N LEU A 180 17.52 -7.46 -13.54
CA LEU A 180 16.12 -7.65 -13.18
C LEU A 180 15.23 -7.22 -14.34
N GLN A 181 14.44 -8.16 -14.88
CA GLN A 181 13.37 -7.85 -15.79
C GLN A 181 12.04 -7.80 -15.01
N ILE A 182 11.50 -6.59 -14.81
CA ILE A 182 10.19 -6.43 -14.17
C ILE A 182 9.08 -6.72 -15.18
N ILE A 183 8.15 -7.58 -14.78
CA ILE A 183 7.02 -8.04 -15.59
C ILE A 183 5.73 -7.66 -14.87
N GLU A 184 4.89 -6.92 -15.58
CA GLU A 184 3.55 -6.54 -15.12
C GLU A 184 2.65 -7.77 -14.91
N ALA A 185 1.80 -7.70 -13.90
CA ALA A 185 0.92 -8.77 -13.44
C ALA A 185 0.08 -9.43 -14.55
N ASP A 186 -0.48 -8.64 -15.46
CA ASP A 186 -1.40 -9.09 -16.51
C ASP A 186 -0.71 -9.95 -17.56
N ARG A 187 0.62 -9.81 -17.69
CA ARG A 187 1.41 -10.65 -18.59
C ARG A 187 1.57 -12.07 -18.06
N ILE A 188 1.27 -12.31 -16.79
CA ILE A 188 1.20 -13.66 -16.23
C ILE A 188 -0.23 -14.15 -16.35
N SER A 189 -0.46 -15.06 -17.31
CA SER A 189 -1.77 -15.60 -17.63
C SER A 189 -1.66 -17.01 -18.21
N ASN A 190 -2.74 -17.78 -18.14
CA ASN A 190 -2.79 -19.09 -18.77
C ASN A 190 -2.63 -18.92 -20.29
N PRO A 191 -1.77 -19.73 -20.95
CA PRO A 191 -1.62 -19.68 -22.39
C PRO A 191 -2.96 -19.78 -23.11
N ASN A 192 -3.17 -18.92 -24.10
CA ASN A 192 -4.42 -18.83 -24.89
C ASN A 192 -5.69 -18.60 -24.04
N ASN A 193 -5.57 -17.98 -22.87
CA ASN A 193 -6.68 -17.79 -21.92
C ASN A 193 -7.35 -19.12 -21.52
N GLY A 194 -6.57 -20.21 -21.44
CA GLY A 194 -7.06 -21.50 -20.96
C GLY A 194 -7.64 -21.41 -19.55
N MET A 195 -8.61 -22.27 -19.25
CA MET A 195 -9.19 -22.37 -17.91
C MET A 195 -8.15 -22.83 -16.88
N ASP A 196 -8.37 -22.44 -15.63
CA ASP A 196 -7.56 -22.93 -14.51
C ASP A 196 -7.74 -24.45 -14.33
N THR A 197 -6.69 -25.08 -13.83
CA THR A 197 -6.60 -26.52 -13.53
C THR A 197 -5.94 -26.72 -12.17
N ASP A 198 -5.94 -27.94 -11.64
CA ASP A 198 -5.33 -28.27 -10.35
C ASP A 198 -3.84 -27.90 -10.24
N THR A 199 -3.14 -27.83 -11.38
CA THR A 199 -1.70 -27.52 -11.46
C THR A 199 -1.40 -26.22 -12.20
N GLN A 200 -2.42 -25.46 -12.62
CA GLN A 200 -2.21 -24.19 -13.31
C GLN A 200 -3.32 -23.21 -12.99
N VAL A 201 -2.97 -22.12 -12.31
CA VAL A 201 -3.91 -21.08 -11.89
C VAL A 201 -3.39 -19.72 -12.32
N ALA A 202 -4.16 -18.99 -13.13
CA ALA A 202 -3.88 -17.61 -13.53
C ALA A 202 -2.43 -17.37 -14.00
N GLY A 203 -1.87 -18.27 -14.81
CA GLY A 203 -0.53 -18.21 -15.37
C GLY A 203 0.58 -18.78 -14.48
N ILE A 204 0.25 -19.32 -13.30
CA ILE A 204 1.20 -19.96 -12.38
C ILE A 204 1.02 -21.46 -12.47
N GLU A 205 2.12 -22.16 -12.79
CA GLU A 205 2.16 -23.62 -12.83
C GLU A 205 2.71 -24.14 -11.49
N THR A 206 1.97 -25.03 -10.85
CA THR A 206 2.31 -25.62 -9.55
C THR A 206 2.31 -27.14 -9.61
N THR A 207 2.97 -27.77 -8.64
CA THR A 207 2.71 -29.17 -8.29
C THR A 207 1.35 -29.31 -7.60
N LEU A 208 0.88 -30.55 -7.44
CA LEU A 208 -0.31 -30.86 -6.65
C LEU A 208 -0.18 -30.43 -5.18
N ASP A 209 1.05 -30.37 -4.65
CA ASP A 209 1.33 -29.87 -3.31
C ASP A 209 1.41 -28.33 -3.22
N GLY A 210 1.10 -27.62 -4.31
CA GLY A 210 1.12 -26.15 -4.36
C GLY A 210 2.52 -25.53 -4.52
N VAL A 211 3.58 -26.32 -4.68
CA VAL A 211 4.93 -25.81 -4.96
C VAL A 211 5.00 -25.26 -6.39
N VAL A 212 5.40 -24.01 -6.55
CA VAL A 212 5.51 -23.35 -7.86
C VAL A 212 6.63 -23.97 -8.71
N ARG A 213 6.33 -24.24 -9.99
CA ARG A 213 7.27 -24.79 -10.97
C ARG A 213 7.65 -23.80 -12.05
N ALA A 214 6.68 -23.05 -12.56
CA ALA A 214 6.91 -22.10 -13.64
C ALA A 214 5.84 -21.00 -13.69
N TYR A 215 6.15 -19.97 -14.46
CA TYR A 215 5.25 -18.88 -14.79
C TYR A 215 5.08 -18.79 -16.31
N HIS A 216 3.87 -18.56 -16.78
CA HIS A 216 3.55 -18.38 -18.19
C HIS A 216 3.48 -16.89 -18.49
N VAL A 217 4.47 -16.38 -19.21
CA VAL A 217 4.64 -14.95 -19.49
C VAL A 217 4.26 -14.66 -20.93
N SER A 218 3.26 -13.82 -21.17
CA SER A 218 2.92 -13.34 -22.51
C SER A 218 4.01 -12.40 -23.05
N ASP A 219 4.21 -12.40 -24.36
CA ASP A 219 5.18 -11.55 -25.06
C ASP A 219 4.87 -10.04 -24.96
N ARG A 220 3.60 -9.68 -24.73
CA ARG A 220 3.11 -8.30 -24.54
C ARG A 220 1.95 -8.22 -23.54
N HIS A 221 1.47 -7.02 -23.24
CA HIS A 221 0.33 -6.84 -22.35
C HIS A 221 -0.98 -7.28 -23.08
N PRO A 222 -1.88 -8.06 -22.43
CA PRO A 222 -3.11 -8.53 -23.09
C PRO A 222 -4.06 -7.43 -23.57
N GLY A 223 -3.98 -6.25 -22.96
CA GLY A 223 -4.74 -5.05 -23.36
C GLY A 223 -4.13 -4.27 -24.53
N ASP A 224 -2.98 -4.67 -25.06
CA ASP A 224 -2.35 -3.97 -26.18
C ASP A 224 -3.07 -4.26 -27.52
N VAL A 225 -3.25 -3.23 -28.34
CA VAL A 225 -4.01 -3.28 -29.62
C VAL A 225 -3.21 -3.90 -30.79
N PHE A 226 -2.10 -4.60 -30.52
CA PHE A 226 -1.18 -5.07 -31.58
C PHE A 226 -1.75 -6.23 -32.43
N ARG A 227 -1.43 -6.21 -33.73
CA ARG A 227 -1.97 -7.13 -34.78
C ARG A 227 -1.38 -8.55 -34.80
N LYS A 228 -0.25 -8.82 -34.14
CA LYS A 228 0.36 -10.17 -34.13
C LYS A 228 -0.36 -11.06 -33.12
N ALA A 229 -0.50 -12.36 -33.35
CA ALA A 229 -0.99 -13.28 -32.31
C ALA A 229 -0.11 -13.19 -31.04
N MET A 230 -0.73 -13.18 -29.85
CA MET A 230 -0.01 -13.21 -28.58
C MET A 230 0.61 -14.58 -28.35
N THR A 231 1.83 -14.60 -27.81
CA THR A 231 2.54 -15.85 -27.50
C THR A 231 2.97 -15.86 -26.05
N TRP A 232 3.05 -17.05 -25.44
CA TRP A 232 3.46 -17.23 -24.06
C TRP A 232 4.79 -17.98 -24.01
N ARG A 233 5.65 -17.56 -23.10
CA ARG A 233 6.88 -18.24 -22.74
C ARG A 233 6.74 -18.80 -21.34
N ARG A 234 6.92 -20.12 -21.20
CA ARG A 234 7.08 -20.77 -19.90
C ARG A 234 8.45 -20.44 -19.33
N VAL A 235 8.48 -19.79 -18.17
CA VAL A 235 9.71 -19.44 -17.44
C VAL A 235 9.78 -20.27 -16.16
N PRO A 236 10.80 -21.13 -15.97
CA PRO A 236 10.96 -21.88 -14.73
C PRO A 236 11.08 -20.94 -13.52
N ALA A 237 10.48 -21.32 -12.40
CA ALA A 237 10.53 -20.54 -11.17
C ALA A 237 11.90 -20.62 -10.48
N PHE A 238 12.60 -21.75 -10.63
CA PHE A 238 13.88 -22.06 -10.00
C PHE A 238 14.88 -22.65 -11.00
N TYR A 239 16.18 -22.44 -10.74
CA TYR A 239 17.26 -23.20 -11.35
C TYR A 239 17.29 -24.64 -10.84
N ASN A 240 18.08 -25.51 -11.48
CA ASN A 240 18.19 -26.93 -11.10
C ASN A 240 18.71 -27.14 -9.67
N ASP A 241 19.44 -26.16 -9.13
CA ASP A 241 19.95 -26.14 -7.75
C ASP A 241 18.97 -25.54 -6.73
N GLY A 242 17.74 -25.23 -7.15
CA GLY A 242 16.69 -24.71 -6.29
C GLY A 242 16.72 -23.20 -6.05
N ARG A 243 17.69 -22.45 -6.61
CA ARG A 243 17.71 -20.99 -6.49
C ARG A 243 16.63 -20.33 -7.35
N PRO A 244 15.96 -19.27 -6.86
CA PRO A 244 14.89 -18.62 -7.61
C PRO A 244 15.41 -17.93 -8.87
N ILE A 245 14.69 -18.10 -9.97
CA ILE A 245 14.83 -17.32 -11.22
C ILE A 245 13.81 -16.18 -11.25
N VAL A 246 12.60 -16.46 -10.75
CA VAL A 246 11.49 -15.51 -10.74
C VAL A 246 11.11 -15.19 -9.30
N LEU A 247 11.11 -13.91 -8.98
CA LEU A 247 10.56 -13.38 -7.74
C LEU A 247 9.11 -13.00 -8.02
N HIS A 248 8.17 -13.74 -7.44
CA HIS A 248 6.75 -13.38 -7.48
C HIS A 248 6.41 -12.59 -6.22
N LEU A 249 6.17 -11.30 -6.41
CA LEU A 249 6.10 -10.32 -5.34
C LEU A 249 4.64 -9.99 -5.09
N PHE A 250 4.07 -10.61 -4.05
CA PHE A 250 2.73 -10.29 -3.56
C PHE A 250 2.56 -10.59 -2.08
N LYS A 251 1.50 -10.04 -1.50
CA LYS A 251 1.09 -10.32 -0.12
C LYS A 251 0.01 -11.39 -0.13
N ARG A 252 0.33 -12.55 0.43
CA ARG A 252 -0.61 -13.67 0.58
C ARG A 252 -1.55 -13.39 1.76
N LEU A 253 -2.85 -13.20 1.47
CA LEU A 253 -3.89 -12.92 2.46
C LEU A 253 -4.61 -14.20 2.92
N ARG A 254 -4.68 -15.20 2.03
CA ARG A 254 -5.25 -16.52 2.34
C ARG A 254 -4.25 -17.63 1.97
N PRO A 255 -4.25 -18.77 2.68
CA PRO A 255 -3.53 -19.97 2.23
C PRO A 255 -3.92 -20.33 0.79
N ASP A 256 -2.98 -20.93 0.05
CA ASP A 256 -3.15 -21.41 -1.34
C ASP A 256 -3.47 -20.33 -2.39
N GLN A 257 -3.45 -19.06 -1.99
CA GLN A 257 -3.61 -17.94 -2.91
C GLN A 257 -2.46 -17.89 -3.91
N ALA A 258 -2.82 -18.02 -5.18
CA ALA A 258 -1.92 -18.01 -6.32
C ALA A 258 -1.55 -16.58 -6.71
N ARG A 259 -2.49 -15.63 -6.74
CA ARG A 259 -2.26 -14.25 -7.21
C ARG A 259 -2.53 -13.23 -6.13
N GLY A 260 -1.82 -12.10 -6.16
CA GLY A 260 -2.04 -11.01 -5.22
C GLY A 260 -3.28 -10.16 -5.53
N ILE A 261 -3.86 -9.56 -4.50
CA ILE A 261 -5.03 -8.67 -4.60
C ILE A 261 -4.56 -7.22 -4.43
N PRO A 262 -5.00 -6.27 -5.28
CA PRO A 262 -4.63 -4.86 -5.15
C PRO A 262 -4.90 -4.30 -3.76
N TYR A 263 -4.00 -3.47 -3.25
CA TYR A 263 -4.10 -2.83 -1.95
C TYR A 263 -5.38 -1.99 -1.80
N LEU A 264 -5.81 -1.32 -2.89
CA LEU A 264 -7.02 -0.52 -2.88
C LEU A 264 -8.31 -1.36 -2.96
N ALA A 265 -8.24 -2.67 -3.24
CA ALA A 265 -9.41 -3.51 -3.49
C ALA A 265 -10.54 -3.37 -2.45
N PRO A 266 -10.28 -3.34 -1.13
CA PRO A 266 -11.33 -3.21 -0.11
C PRO A 266 -12.05 -1.85 -0.13
N VAL A 267 -11.46 -0.83 -0.76
CA VAL A 267 -11.94 0.56 -0.74
C VAL A 267 -12.21 1.12 -2.14
N ILE A 268 -12.17 0.28 -3.19
CA ILE A 268 -12.39 0.74 -4.58
C ILE A 268 -13.73 1.47 -4.72
N GLU A 269 -14.81 0.87 -4.21
CA GLU A 269 -16.15 1.42 -4.35
C GLU A 269 -16.30 2.75 -3.61
N ILE A 270 -15.89 2.82 -2.34
CA ILE A 270 -15.98 4.04 -1.54
C ILE A 270 -15.09 5.15 -2.10
N LEU A 271 -13.91 4.84 -2.64
CA LEU A 271 -13.05 5.83 -3.30
C LEU A 271 -13.69 6.37 -4.58
N LYS A 272 -14.34 5.51 -5.38
CA LYS A 272 -15.06 5.94 -6.59
C LYS A 272 -16.23 6.84 -6.24
N GLN A 273 -17.06 6.44 -5.28
CA GLN A 273 -18.19 7.24 -4.79
C GLN A 273 -17.72 8.57 -4.17
N PHE A 274 -16.62 8.56 -3.44
CA PHE A 274 -16.03 9.77 -2.85
C PHE A 274 -15.56 10.77 -3.92
N GLY A 275 -14.92 10.28 -4.98
CA GLY A 275 -14.54 11.11 -6.14
C GLY A 275 -15.77 11.73 -6.80
N GLU A 276 -16.78 10.93 -7.12
CA GLU A 276 -18.02 11.42 -7.73
C GLU A 276 -18.78 12.41 -6.84
N TYR A 277 -18.79 12.18 -5.52
CA TYR A 277 -19.37 13.11 -4.55
C TYR A 277 -18.61 14.45 -4.54
N THR A 278 -17.27 14.40 -4.58
CA THR A 278 -16.44 15.62 -4.63
C THR A 278 -16.69 16.40 -5.93
N ASP A 279 -16.73 15.71 -7.06
CA ASP A 279 -17.01 16.32 -8.36
C ASP A 279 -18.40 16.95 -8.40
N ALA A 280 -19.41 16.27 -7.85
CA ALA A 280 -20.77 16.80 -7.76
C ALA A 280 -20.86 18.04 -6.87
N GLU A 281 -20.14 18.08 -5.74
CA GLU A 281 -20.10 19.25 -4.86
C GLU A 281 -19.37 20.44 -5.51
N VAL A 282 -18.29 20.18 -6.28
CA VAL A 282 -17.62 21.22 -7.08
C VAL A 282 -18.55 21.75 -8.18
N GLN A 283 -19.22 20.87 -8.93
CA GLN A 283 -20.19 21.26 -9.96
C GLN A 283 -21.35 22.06 -9.36
N ALA A 284 -21.88 21.63 -8.22
CA ALA A 284 -22.91 22.37 -7.51
C ALA A 284 -22.44 23.78 -7.12
N ALA A 285 -21.22 23.91 -6.59
CA ALA A 285 -20.64 25.22 -6.26
C ALA A 285 -20.46 26.11 -7.50
N VAL A 286 -20.06 25.53 -8.64
CA VAL A 286 -19.93 26.23 -9.92
C VAL A 286 -21.30 26.69 -10.43
N ILE A 287 -22.32 25.82 -10.42
CA ILE A 287 -23.70 26.18 -10.80
C ILE A 287 -24.25 27.26 -9.88
N SER A 288 -24.03 27.16 -8.57
CA SER A 288 -24.43 28.18 -7.60
C SER A 288 -23.73 29.53 -7.84
N ALA A 289 -22.49 29.53 -8.34
CA ALA A 289 -21.79 30.76 -8.72
C ALA A 289 -22.35 31.39 -10.01
N PHE A 290 -23.00 30.59 -10.88
CA PHE A 290 -23.75 31.10 -12.00
C PHE A 290 -25.12 31.59 -11.51
N PHE A 291 -25.27 32.91 -11.34
CA PHE A 291 -26.59 33.53 -11.13
C PHE A 291 -27.53 33.12 -12.28
N THR A 292 -28.50 32.26 -11.96
CA THR A 292 -29.49 31.80 -12.93
C THR A 292 -30.79 32.57 -12.71
N VAL A 293 -31.12 33.42 -13.68
CA VAL A 293 -32.36 34.21 -13.72
C VAL A 293 -33.35 33.48 -14.61
N PHE A 294 -34.47 33.01 -14.05
CA PHE A 294 -35.58 32.49 -14.84
C PHE A 294 -36.56 33.63 -15.15
N ILE A 295 -36.77 33.89 -16.44
CA ILE A 295 -37.77 34.85 -16.93
C ILE A 295 -39.10 34.12 -17.05
N LYS A 296 -40.08 34.49 -16.22
CA LYS A 296 -41.47 34.06 -16.39
C LYS A 296 -42.17 35.02 -17.34
N LYS A 297 -42.56 34.53 -18.52
CA LYS A 297 -43.42 35.27 -19.44
C LYS A 297 -44.87 35.19 -18.97
N ALA A 298 -45.54 36.33 -18.88
CA ALA A 298 -46.97 36.35 -18.62
C ALA A 298 -47.71 35.59 -19.74
N PRO A 299 -48.78 34.84 -19.43
CA PRO A 299 -49.59 34.21 -20.45
C PRO A 299 -50.25 35.30 -21.30
N ASP A 300 -49.89 35.33 -22.58
CA ASP A 300 -50.43 36.29 -23.53
C ASP A 300 -51.95 36.07 -23.68
N ALA A 301 -52.76 37.03 -23.24
CA ALA A 301 -54.21 36.90 -23.17
C ALA A 301 -54.91 36.95 -24.55
N THR A 302 -54.19 36.78 -25.65
CA THR A 302 -54.73 36.94 -27.01
C THR A 302 -54.42 35.83 -28.02
N SER A 303 -53.80 34.71 -27.63
CA SER A 303 -53.62 33.57 -28.55
C SER A 303 -54.52 32.38 -28.16
N GLY A 304 -55.71 32.34 -28.76
CA GLY A 304 -56.53 31.13 -28.82
C GLY A 304 -55.85 30.05 -29.69
N PRO A 305 -56.14 28.76 -29.47
CA PRO A 305 -55.45 27.67 -30.17
C PRO A 305 -55.96 27.56 -31.61
N LEU A 306 -55.17 28.02 -32.57
CA LEU A 306 -55.38 27.73 -34.00
C LEU A 306 -54.07 27.21 -34.61
N PRO A 307 -54.10 26.04 -35.28
CA PRO A 307 -52.95 25.54 -36.00
C PRO A 307 -52.92 26.19 -37.39
N SER A 308 -51.81 26.80 -37.77
CA SER A 308 -51.55 27.08 -39.19
C SER A 308 -50.10 26.74 -39.54
N SER A 309 -49.97 26.04 -40.67
CA SER A 309 -48.71 25.70 -41.31
C SER A 309 -48.29 26.85 -42.23
N ALA A 310 -47.04 27.31 -42.13
CA ALA A 310 -46.13 27.61 -43.25
C ALA A 310 -44.91 28.44 -42.80
N THR A 311 -43.75 27.81 -43.01
CA THR A 311 -42.39 28.30 -43.35
C THR A 311 -42.00 29.79 -43.36
N ASP A 312 -40.77 29.97 -42.85
CA ASP A 312 -39.72 30.94 -43.17
C ASP A 312 -39.77 32.37 -42.59
N GLY A 313 -38.72 32.71 -41.83
CA GLY A 313 -38.36 34.08 -41.50
C GLY A 313 -37.63 34.21 -40.16
N ALA A 314 -36.32 34.40 -40.24
CA ALA A 314 -35.40 34.70 -39.13
C ALA A 314 -35.99 35.50 -37.96
N SER A 315 -35.99 34.90 -36.77
CA SER A 315 -35.84 35.63 -35.50
C SER A 315 -34.81 34.89 -34.69
N GLY A 316 -33.76 35.60 -34.24
CA GLY A 316 -32.75 35.05 -33.35
C GLY A 316 -33.44 34.29 -32.24
N LYS A 317 -33.15 32.99 -32.13
CA LYS A 317 -33.29 32.32 -30.85
C LYS A 317 -32.30 33.07 -29.96
N ASP A 318 -32.81 33.95 -29.12
CA ASP A 318 -32.07 34.51 -28.00
C ASP A 318 -31.64 33.32 -27.12
N GLU A 319 -30.54 32.68 -27.50
CA GLU A 319 -29.78 31.84 -26.60
C GLU A 319 -29.28 32.78 -25.52
N VAL A 320 -30.02 32.81 -24.41
CA VAL A 320 -29.59 33.46 -23.18
C VAL A 320 -28.32 32.74 -22.74
N ASN A 321 -27.17 33.28 -23.16
CA ASN A 321 -25.87 32.79 -22.75
C ASN A 321 -25.70 33.11 -21.26
N LEU A 322 -25.83 32.07 -20.44
CA LEU A 322 -25.58 32.13 -19.00
C LEU A 322 -24.11 32.46 -18.76
N GLY A 323 -23.84 33.67 -18.26
CA GLY A 323 -22.51 34.15 -17.87
C GLY A 323 -22.44 34.45 -16.38
N ALA A 324 -21.25 34.37 -15.79
CA ALA A 324 -21.02 34.75 -14.40
C ALA A 324 -21.38 36.24 -14.19
N GLY A 325 -22.44 36.51 -13.41
CA GLY A 325 -22.92 37.87 -13.14
C GLY A 325 -23.66 38.54 -14.30
N ALA A 326 -24.17 37.79 -15.28
CA ALA A 326 -24.95 38.35 -16.39
C ALA A 326 -26.28 38.94 -15.90
N ILE A 327 -26.52 40.24 -16.20
CA ILE A 327 -27.81 40.90 -16.02
C ILE A 327 -28.55 40.81 -17.36
N VAL A 328 -29.70 40.14 -17.38
CA VAL A 328 -30.56 40.03 -18.57
C VAL A 328 -31.66 41.09 -18.46
N ASP A 329 -31.83 41.89 -19.52
CA ASP A 329 -32.87 42.92 -19.61
C ASP A 329 -34.25 42.25 -19.81
N LEU A 330 -35.28 42.77 -19.14
CA LEU A 330 -36.63 42.16 -19.11
C LEU A 330 -37.62 42.97 -19.95
N ALA A 331 -38.52 42.28 -20.65
CA ALA A 331 -39.63 42.93 -21.32
C ALA A 331 -40.76 43.32 -20.33
N GLU A 332 -41.61 44.25 -20.74
CA GLU A 332 -42.75 44.71 -19.93
C GLU A 332 -43.74 43.55 -19.64
N GLY A 333 -43.88 43.19 -18.36
CA GLY A 333 -44.73 42.07 -17.92
C GLY A 333 -44.01 40.75 -17.63
N GLU A 334 -42.68 40.68 -17.77
CA GLU A 334 -41.88 39.53 -17.37
C GLU A 334 -41.46 39.59 -15.89
N ASP A 335 -41.54 38.46 -15.18
CA ASP A 335 -41.17 38.36 -13.76
C ASP A 335 -39.89 37.53 -13.57
N ILE A 336 -39.02 37.95 -12.66
CA ILE A 336 -37.81 37.22 -12.31
C ILE A 336 -38.12 36.23 -11.19
N THR A 337 -37.86 34.95 -11.44
CA THR A 337 -37.67 33.99 -10.34
C THR A 337 -36.19 33.67 -10.20
N ILE A 338 -35.58 34.18 -9.13
CA ILE A 338 -34.22 33.78 -8.75
C ILE A 338 -34.33 32.40 -8.09
N ALA A 339 -33.76 31.38 -8.73
CA ALA A 339 -33.50 30.13 -8.03
C ALA A 339 -32.26 30.36 -7.17
N ASP A 340 -32.44 30.77 -5.90
CA ASP A 340 -31.35 30.86 -4.94
C ASP A 340 -30.94 29.43 -4.55
N PRO A 341 -29.80 28.92 -5.03
CA PRO A 341 -29.33 27.61 -4.63
C PRO A 341 -28.71 27.77 -3.25
N ASN A 342 -29.56 27.66 -2.23
CA ASN A 342 -29.24 27.80 -0.81
C ASN A 342 -28.04 26.90 -0.42
N ARG A 343 -26.80 27.41 -0.54
CA ARG A 343 -25.53 26.75 -0.19
C ARG A 343 -24.51 27.82 0.21
N PRO A 344 -23.74 27.59 1.28
CA PRO A 344 -22.82 26.45 1.36
C PRO A 344 -23.38 25.20 2.08
N ASN A 345 -22.82 24.02 1.76
CA ASN A 345 -23.04 22.76 2.49
C ASN A 345 -22.03 22.67 3.66
N PRO A 346 -22.39 23.09 4.89
CA PRO A 346 -21.45 23.13 6.01
C PRO A 346 -21.01 21.73 6.48
N ASN A 347 -21.72 20.68 6.08
CA ASN A 347 -21.49 19.31 6.55
C ASN A 347 -20.57 18.50 5.63
N PHE A 348 -20.11 19.07 4.50
CA PHE A 348 -19.25 18.37 3.55
C PHE A 348 -18.00 17.81 4.22
N ASP A 349 -17.25 18.65 4.94
CA ASP A 349 -15.97 18.26 5.54
C ASP A 349 -16.14 17.15 6.59
N ALA A 350 -17.12 17.29 7.49
CA ALA A 350 -17.38 16.29 8.52
C ALA A 350 -17.74 14.91 7.93
N PHE A 351 -18.56 14.88 6.87
CA PHE A 351 -18.92 13.65 6.18
C PHE A 351 -17.74 13.07 5.38
N ALA A 352 -17.03 13.91 4.63
CA ALA A 352 -15.84 13.51 3.87
C ALA A 352 -14.79 12.89 4.79
N LEU A 353 -14.50 13.54 5.92
CA LEU A 353 -13.55 13.05 6.90
C LEU A 353 -14.01 11.73 7.56
N ALA A 354 -15.30 11.53 7.76
CA ALA A 354 -15.84 10.25 8.24
C ALA A 354 -15.59 9.10 7.24
N LEU A 355 -15.76 9.35 5.94
CA LEU A 355 -15.43 8.36 4.89
C LEU A 355 -13.92 8.10 4.81
N LEU A 356 -13.11 9.15 4.86
CA LEU A 356 -11.64 9.05 4.81
C LEU A 356 -11.08 8.26 6.00
N ARG A 357 -11.69 8.38 7.19
CA ARG A 357 -11.34 7.52 8.34
C ARG A 357 -11.63 6.05 8.08
N GLN A 358 -12.77 5.71 7.46
CA GLN A 358 -13.08 4.31 7.11
C GLN A 358 -12.09 3.76 6.07
N ILE A 359 -11.74 4.57 5.07
CA ILE A 359 -10.72 4.24 4.08
C ILE A 359 -9.38 3.99 4.80
N GLY A 360 -8.96 4.90 5.67
CA GLY A 360 -7.72 4.78 6.43
C GLY A 360 -7.63 3.49 7.26
N VAL A 361 -8.73 3.06 7.87
CA VAL A 361 -8.79 1.78 8.61
C VAL A 361 -8.48 0.58 7.72
N ALA A 362 -9.13 0.49 6.55
CA ALA A 362 -8.91 -0.63 5.62
C ALA A 362 -7.51 -0.63 4.99
N LEU A 363 -6.92 0.56 4.87
CA LEU A 363 -5.61 0.79 4.29
C LEU A 363 -4.46 0.74 5.32
N GLU A 364 -4.75 0.49 6.60
CA GLU A 364 -3.78 0.61 7.71
C GLU A 364 -3.02 1.96 7.70
N MET A 365 -3.69 3.04 7.30
CA MET A 365 -3.14 4.39 7.18
C MET A 365 -3.96 5.37 8.03
N PRO A 366 -3.35 6.02 9.05
CA PRO A 366 -4.02 7.08 9.79
C PRO A 366 -4.50 8.19 8.86
N VAL A 367 -5.68 8.75 9.14
CA VAL A 367 -6.30 9.76 8.28
C VAL A 367 -5.40 10.98 8.13
N GLU A 368 -4.70 11.38 9.20
CA GLU A 368 -3.78 12.51 9.21
C GLU A 368 -2.65 12.36 8.18
N LEU A 369 -2.16 11.12 7.99
CA LEU A 369 -1.17 10.80 6.96
C LEU A 369 -1.79 10.66 5.56
N LEU A 370 -3.02 10.15 5.48
CA LEU A 370 -3.74 9.99 4.22
C LEU A 370 -4.00 11.34 3.55
N ILE A 371 -4.43 12.34 4.32
CA ILE A 371 -4.76 13.70 3.82
C ILE A 371 -3.65 14.73 4.08
N LYS A 372 -2.58 14.34 4.79
CA LYS A 372 -1.44 15.20 5.17
C LYS A 372 -1.87 16.44 5.96
N HIS A 373 -2.83 16.26 6.87
CA HIS A 373 -3.38 17.33 7.69
C HIS A 373 -3.42 16.92 9.16
N PHE A 374 -2.76 17.70 10.02
CA PHE A 374 -2.51 17.36 11.42
C PHE A 374 -3.10 18.45 12.33
N MET A 375 -4.33 18.25 12.79
CA MET A 375 -5.02 19.16 13.74
C MET A 375 -5.09 18.61 15.17
N ALA A 376 -4.72 17.34 15.37
CA ALA A 376 -4.73 16.71 16.67
C ALA A 376 -3.56 17.20 17.55
N SER A 377 -3.68 17.01 18.87
CA SER A 377 -2.62 17.35 19.81
C SER A 377 -1.30 16.64 19.47
N TYR A 378 -0.16 17.19 19.94
CA TYR A 378 1.17 16.62 19.71
C TYR A 378 1.23 15.11 20.01
N SER A 379 0.68 14.69 21.15
CA SER A 379 0.67 13.28 21.57
C SER A 379 -0.15 12.38 20.64
N ALA A 380 -1.31 12.87 20.17
CA ALA A 380 -2.17 12.11 19.26
C ALA A 380 -1.53 11.98 17.86
N SER A 381 -1.00 13.08 17.32
CA SER A 381 -0.26 13.08 16.05
C SER A 381 0.97 12.18 16.11
N ARG A 382 1.71 12.20 17.22
CA ARG A 382 2.83 11.27 17.46
C ARG A 382 2.35 9.81 17.45
N ALA A 383 1.29 9.49 18.20
CA ALA A 383 0.76 8.12 18.24
C ALA A 383 0.34 7.62 16.85
N ALA A 384 -0.32 8.46 16.04
CA ALA A 384 -0.68 8.12 14.67
C ALA A 384 0.55 7.81 13.80
N LEU A 385 1.59 8.65 13.86
CA LEU A 385 2.84 8.41 13.13
C LEU A 385 3.57 7.15 13.59
N GLU A 386 3.58 6.83 14.89
CA GLU A 386 4.19 5.60 15.43
C GLU A 386 3.49 4.34 14.92
N ILE A 387 2.16 4.34 14.89
CA ILE A 387 1.36 3.22 14.38
C ILE A 387 1.64 3.02 12.89
N ALA A 388 1.60 4.11 12.10
CA ALA A 388 1.93 4.04 10.68
C ALA A 388 3.36 3.53 10.45
N TRP A 389 4.30 3.94 11.29
CA TRP A 389 5.69 3.49 11.22
C TRP A 389 5.84 1.97 11.44
N GLN A 390 4.99 1.35 12.27
CA GLN A 390 4.98 -0.10 12.42
C GLN A 390 4.58 -0.79 11.11
N THR A 391 3.53 -0.28 10.44
CA THR A 391 3.11 -0.75 9.13
C THR A 391 4.23 -0.59 8.10
N PHE A 392 4.84 0.59 8.00
CA PHE A 392 5.91 0.83 7.04
C PHE A 392 7.12 -0.08 7.26
N ARG A 393 7.50 -0.36 8.50
CA ARG A 393 8.56 -1.32 8.81
C ARG A 393 8.21 -2.75 8.40
N ARG A 394 6.97 -3.20 8.64
CA ARG A 394 6.49 -4.53 8.21
C ARG A 394 6.59 -4.67 6.70
N GLU A 395 6.11 -3.66 5.97
CA GLU A 395 6.10 -3.63 4.52
C GLU A 395 7.50 -3.54 3.91
N ARG A 396 8.39 -2.74 4.53
CA ARG A 396 9.81 -2.69 4.15
C ARG A 396 10.48 -4.05 4.33
N ALA A 397 10.26 -4.72 5.46
CA ALA A 397 10.81 -6.04 5.72
C ALA A 397 10.34 -7.07 4.68
N TRP A 398 9.07 -6.99 4.25
CA TRP A 398 8.55 -7.81 3.16
C TRP A 398 9.26 -7.52 1.84
N LEU A 399 9.44 -6.24 1.45
CA LEU A 399 10.12 -5.89 0.21
C LEU A 399 11.59 -6.32 0.23
N VAL A 400 12.29 -6.07 1.35
CA VAL A 400 13.69 -6.50 1.54
C VAL A 400 13.81 -8.00 1.36
N LYS A 401 13.00 -8.79 2.08
CA LYS A 401 13.10 -10.25 2.07
C LYS A 401 12.81 -10.85 0.70
N ASN A 402 11.83 -10.31 -0.04
CA ASN A 402 11.34 -10.93 -1.26
C ASN A 402 11.95 -10.36 -2.55
N PHE A 403 12.48 -9.14 -2.51
CA PHE A 403 13.02 -8.45 -3.69
C PHE A 403 14.49 -8.02 -3.50
N CYS A 404 14.79 -7.25 -2.45
CA CYS A 404 16.11 -6.64 -2.33
C CYS A 404 17.22 -7.63 -1.99
N GLN A 405 16.97 -8.46 -0.97
CA GLN A 405 17.89 -9.49 -0.54
C GLN A 405 18.18 -10.50 -1.66
N PRO A 406 17.19 -11.07 -2.38
CA PRO A 406 17.47 -11.96 -3.51
C PRO A 406 18.33 -11.33 -4.61
N TYR A 407 18.12 -10.05 -4.95
CA TYR A 407 18.96 -9.37 -5.95
C TYR A 407 20.40 -9.19 -5.46
N TYR A 408 20.59 -8.79 -4.19
CA TYR A 408 21.91 -8.72 -3.57
C TYR A 408 22.62 -10.08 -3.61
N GLU A 409 21.92 -11.17 -3.27
CA GLU A 409 22.49 -12.51 -3.33
C GLU A 409 22.92 -12.91 -4.73
N TRP A 410 22.16 -12.53 -5.77
CA TRP A 410 22.53 -12.77 -7.16
C TRP A 410 23.78 -11.99 -7.59
N VAL A 411 23.91 -10.74 -7.13
CA VAL A 411 25.08 -9.89 -7.42
C VAL A 411 26.32 -10.40 -6.71
N ILE A 412 26.24 -10.68 -5.39
CA ILE A 412 27.38 -11.20 -4.62
C ILE A 412 27.83 -12.56 -5.16
N GLU A 413 26.89 -13.41 -5.55
CA GLU A 413 27.21 -14.66 -6.23
C GLU A 413 28.01 -14.44 -7.51
N GLU A 414 27.59 -13.51 -8.38
CA GLU A 414 28.34 -13.17 -9.59
C GLU A 414 29.71 -12.57 -9.25
N ALA A 415 29.81 -11.74 -8.21
CA ALA A 415 31.07 -11.16 -7.75
C ALA A 415 32.06 -12.24 -7.28
N VAL A 416 31.57 -13.30 -6.61
CA VAL A 416 32.38 -14.44 -6.21
C VAL A 416 32.77 -15.29 -7.43
N LEU A 417 31.84 -15.56 -8.36
CA LEU A 417 32.12 -16.33 -9.59
C LEU A 417 33.15 -15.64 -10.49
N THR A 418 33.14 -14.32 -10.55
CA THR A 418 34.07 -13.51 -11.35
C THR A 418 35.38 -13.19 -10.62
N GLY A 419 35.52 -13.63 -9.37
CA GLY A 419 36.74 -13.46 -8.56
C GLY A 419 36.91 -12.06 -7.95
N ARG A 420 35.91 -11.18 -8.07
CA ARG A 420 35.90 -9.83 -7.47
C ARG A 420 35.77 -9.88 -5.94
N LEU A 421 35.01 -10.86 -5.44
CA LEU A 421 34.93 -11.19 -4.01
C LEU A 421 35.48 -12.58 -3.76
N GLN A 422 36.21 -12.73 -2.65
CA GLN A 422 36.71 -14.02 -2.19
C GLN A 422 35.81 -14.51 -1.06
N ALA A 423 35.16 -15.65 -1.24
CA ALA A 423 34.27 -16.26 -0.26
C ALA A 423 34.49 -17.78 -0.23
N LYS A 424 35.31 -18.23 0.72
CA LYS A 424 35.66 -19.66 0.87
C LYS A 424 34.40 -20.46 1.19
N GLY A 425 34.23 -21.61 0.54
CA GLY A 425 33.09 -22.51 0.77
C GLY A 425 31.74 -22.00 0.25
N PHE A 426 31.70 -20.88 -0.50
CA PHE A 426 30.44 -20.21 -0.87
C PHE A 426 29.50 -21.07 -1.73
N PHE A 427 30.04 -21.99 -2.53
CA PHE A 427 29.27 -22.91 -3.38
C PHE A 427 29.17 -24.33 -2.83
N ASP A 428 29.86 -24.62 -1.73
CA ASP A 428 30.00 -25.97 -1.20
C ASP A 428 28.92 -26.29 -0.15
N ASP A 429 28.55 -25.29 0.67
CA ASP A 429 27.61 -25.46 1.78
C ASP A 429 26.58 -24.30 1.83
N PRO A 430 25.26 -24.58 1.83
CA PRO A 430 24.21 -23.58 1.96
C PRO A 430 24.30 -22.70 3.22
N ALA A 431 24.78 -23.23 4.34
CA ALA A 431 24.96 -22.50 5.59
C ALA A 431 26.14 -21.53 5.51
N ILE A 432 27.26 -21.94 4.91
CA ILE A 432 28.40 -21.06 4.65
C ILE A 432 28.00 -19.95 3.68
N ARG A 433 27.26 -20.30 2.62
CA ARG A 433 26.68 -19.32 1.69
C ARG A 433 25.81 -18.30 2.43
N ALA A 434 24.89 -18.76 3.28
CA ALA A 434 24.03 -17.87 4.06
C ALA A 434 24.84 -16.95 5.01
N ALA A 435 25.93 -17.45 5.59
CA ALA A 435 26.82 -16.65 6.44
C ALA A 435 27.51 -15.51 5.67
N TRP A 436 27.92 -15.73 4.42
CA TRP A 436 28.47 -14.71 3.52
C TRP A 436 27.40 -13.73 2.99
N LEU A 437 26.16 -14.18 2.82
CA LEU A 437 25.08 -13.37 2.22
C LEU A 437 24.30 -12.54 3.24
N LYS A 438 24.64 -12.64 4.53
CA LYS A 438 23.97 -11.89 5.59
C LYS A 438 24.19 -10.38 5.45
N SER A 439 23.10 -9.64 5.43
CA SER A 439 23.10 -8.18 5.30
C SER A 439 21.90 -7.57 6.00
N ASP A 440 22.09 -6.36 6.50
CA ASP A 440 21.01 -5.50 6.96
C ASP A 440 20.60 -4.54 5.83
N TRP A 441 19.34 -4.11 5.81
CA TRP A 441 18.83 -3.14 4.84
C TRP A 441 18.17 -1.99 5.55
N TYR A 442 18.50 -0.77 5.13
CA TYR A 442 17.93 0.45 5.68
C TYR A 442 17.31 1.29 4.57
N GLY A 443 16.38 2.17 4.94
CA GLY A 443 15.68 3.04 4.02
C GLY A 443 15.37 4.35 4.71
N GLN A 444 14.30 5.01 4.26
CA GLN A 444 13.81 6.24 4.88
C GLN A 444 13.76 6.12 6.40
N THR A 445 14.21 7.16 7.10
CA THR A 445 14.15 7.24 8.57
C THR A 445 12.85 7.86 9.03
N LYS A 446 12.52 7.64 10.29
CA LYS A 446 11.30 8.18 10.87
C LYS A 446 11.44 9.69 11.05
N ILE A 447 10.38 10.42 10.71
CA ILE A 447 10.32 11.87 10.95
C ILE A 447 10.37 12.14 12.46
N SER A 448 11.26 13.04 12.85
CA SER A 448 11.36 13.54 14.22
C SER A 448 10.47 14.77 14.38
N LEU A 449 9.48 14.71 15.27
CA LEU A 449 8.60 15.85 15.57
C LEU A 449 9.27 16.88 16.49
N ASP A 450 10.10 16.43 17.43
CA ASP A 450 10.83 17.28 18.38
C ASP A 450 12.28 16.78 18.48
N PRO A 451 13.18 17.22 17.58
CA PRO A 451 14.55 16.74 17.51
C PRO A 451 15.33 16.85 18.82
N LYS A 452 14.99 17.83 19.68
CA LYS A 452 15.66 18.04 20.95
C LYS A 452 15.34 16.93 21.94
N LYS A 453 14.05 16.64 22.19
CA LYS A 453 13.65 15.55 23.10
C LYS A 453 14.12 14.19 22.62
N ASP A 454 14.13 14.04 21.31
CA ASP A 454 14.57 12.86 20.62
C ASP A 454 16.08 12.62 20.79
N ALA A 455 16.91 13.67 20.70
CA ALA A 455 18.35 13.59 20.98
C ALA A 455 18.67 13.39 22.48
N GLU A 456 17.87 13.99 23.37
CA GLU A 456 17.96 13.76 24.82
C GLU A 456 17.65 12.29 25.15
N ALA A 457 16.62 11.71 24.53
CA ALA A 457 16.30 10.29 24.67
C ALA A 457 17.43 9.39 24.15
N ASP A 458 18.02 9.71 22.99
CA ASP A 458 19.14 8.97 22.44
C ASP A 458 20.39 9.03 23.36
N THR A 459 20.61 10.15 24.04
CA THR A 459 21.70 10.30 25.03
C THR A 459 21.46 9.40 26.24
N ILE A 460 20.22 9.34 26.73
CA ILE A 460 19.81 8.44 27.83
C ILE A 460 19.97 6.97 27.42
N ASP A 461 19.57 6.61 26.20
CA ASP A 461 19.68 5.25 25.66
C ASP A 461 21.14 4.79 25.47
N ILE A 462 22.04 5.71 25.11
CA ILE A 462 23.48 5.41 25.10
C ILE A 462 23.98 5.24 26.54
N GLY A 463 23.56 6.12 27.46
CA GLY A 463 23.99 6.11 28.85
C GLY A 463 23.58 4.83 29.60
N ASN A 464 22.36 4.34 29.37
CA ASN A 464 21.84 3.10 29.96
C ASN A 464 22.19 1.83 29.15
N ARG A 465 22.85 1.99 27.98
CA ARG A 465 23.28 0.91 27.07
C ARG A 465 22.14 0.12 26.41
N THR A 466 20.95 0.73 26.25
CA THR A 466 19.85 0.12 25.47
C THR A 466 20.08 0.27 23.96
N LYS A 467 20.77 1.33 23.52
CA LYS A 467 21.15 1.54 22.11
C LYS A 467 22.64 1.75 21.93
N THR A 468 23.11 1.30 20.77
CA THR A 468 24.43 1.61 20.24
C THR A 468 24.38 2.87 19.37
N ARG A 469 25.53 3.54 19.19
CA ARG A 469 25.66 4.68 18.26
C ARG A 469 25.28 4.30 16.83
N GLN A 470 25.64 3.08 16.40
CA GLN A 470 25.24 2.53 15.10
C GLN A 470 23.72 2.51 14.93
N GLN A 471 22.98 1.99 15.93
CA GLN A 471 21.51 1.95 15.87
C GLN A 471 20.90 3.35 15.77
N ILE A 472 21.40 4.31 16.56
CA ILE A 472 20.91 5.70 16.51
C ILE A 472 21.20 6.35 15.15
N ILE A 473 22.43 6.17 14.64
CA ILE A 473 22.82 6.69 13.31
C ILE A 473 21.91 6.14 12.21
N GLN A 474 21.61 4.84 12.27
CA GLN A 474 20.71 4.17 11.35
C GLN A 474 19.28 4.69 11.47
N GLU A 475 18.75 4.82 12.69
CA GLU A 475 17.38 5.28 12.96
C GLU A 475 17.16 6.76 12.58
N ARG A 476 18.19 7.60 12.72
CA ARG A 476 18.12 9.06 12.50
C ARG A 476 18.45 9.46 11.07
N THR A 477 19.57 8.93 10.56
CA THR A 477 20.18 9.42 9.31
C THR A 477 20.33 8.34 8.24
N GLY A 478 20.03 7.07 8.56
CA GLY A 478 20.15 5.96 7.60
C GLY A 478 21.58 5.59 7.21
N GLY A 479 22.60 6.14 7.89
CA GLY A 479 24.01 5.89 7.60
C GLY A 479 24.62 4.73 8.40
N ASP A 480 25.94 4.57 8.28
CA ASP A 480 26.74 3.71 9.14
C ASP A 480 27.76 4.51 9.96
N LEU A 481 28.14 3.95 11.11
CA LEU A 481 29.06 4.56 12.07
C LEU A 481 30.45 4.77 11.48
N GLU A 482 30.92 3.84 10.67
CA GLU A 482 32.28 3.87 10.14
C GLU A 482 32.46 5.03 9.17
N SER A 483 31.61 5.13 8.14
CA SER A 483 31.63 6.25 7.21
C SER A 483 31.40 7.59 7.91
N LYS A 484 30.54 7.63 8.94
CA LYS A 484 30.37 8.86 9.73
C LYS A 484 31.61 9.23 10.53
N PHE A 485 32.27 8.27 11.16
CA PHE A 485 33.45 8.56 11.99
C PHE A 485 34.66 8.91 11.12
N GLU A 486 34.80 8.30 9.95
CA GLU A 486 35.78 8.69 8.94
C GLU A 486 35.55 10.13 8.48
N GLN A 487 34.32 10.46 8.08
CA GLN A 487 33.96 11.82 7.66
C GLN A 487 34.17 12.86 8.78
N LEU A 488 33.78 12.55 10.02
CA LEU A 488 34.03 13.43 11.17
C LEU A 488 35.53 13.64 11.42
N GLY A 489 36.35 12.61 11.23
CA GLY A 489 37.81 12.74 11.35
C GLY A 489 38.40 13.67 10.29
N ILE A 490 37.92 13.57 9.04
CA ILE A 490 38.30 14.46 7.93
C ILE A 490 37.86 15.89 8.24
N GLU A 491 36.63 16.09 8.70
CA GLU A 491 36.09 17.41 9.05
C GLU A 491 36.88 18.07 10.18
N GLU A 492 37.22 17.31 11.22
CA GLU A 492 38.01 17.80 12.36
C GLU A 492 39.43 18.20 11.93
N GLN A 493 40.08 17.38 11.10
CA GLN A 493 41.39 17.73 10.55
C GLN A 493 41.31 18.99 9.68
N LEU A 494 40.31 19.09 8.80
CA LEU A 494 40.12 20.25 7.92
C LEU A 494 39.79 21.51 8.73
N ALA A 495 39.01 21.39 9.81
CA ALA A 495 38.71 22.48 10.72
C ALA A 495 39.98 23.01 11.40
N GLN A 496 40.84 22.11 11.89
CA GLN A 496 42.13 22.46 12.48
C GLN A 496 43.05 23.15 11.46
N GLU A 497 43.14 22.63 10.24
CA GLU A 497 43.94 23.20 9.14
C GLU A 497 43.46 24.60 8.73
N ASN A 498 42.16 24.87 8.80
CA ASN A 498 41.56 26.17 8.45
C ASN A 498 41.36 27.11 9.65
N GLY A 499 41.84 26.75 10.84
CA GLY A 499 41.72 27.58 12.04
C GLY A 499 40.29 27.77 12.55
N LEU A 500 39.37 26.86 12.22
CA LEU A 500 38.03 26.82 12.79
C LEU A 500 38.13 26.25 14.22
N ALA A 501 37.63 26.99 15.21
CA ALA A 501 37.61 26.51 16.58
C ALA A 501 36.78 25.21 16.68
N THR A 502 37.33 24.19 17.33
CA THR A 502 36.62 22.95 17.63
C THR A 502 35.41 23.28 18.50
N ALA A 503 34.26 22.68 18.19
CA ALA A 503 32.98 23.05 18.82
C ALA A 503 33.10 23.06 20.36
N PRO A 504 32.54 24.05 21.07
CA PRO A 504 32.64 24.11 22.52
C PRO A 504 31.99 22.87 23.14
N THR A 505 32.75 22.17 23.98
CA THR A 505 32.27 21.06 24.80
C THR A 505 31.03 21.52 25.55
N ALA A 506 29.88 20.89 25.30
CA ALA A 506 28.63 21.23 25.97
C ALA A 506 28.85 21.22 27.50
N ALA A 507 28.62 22.35 28.15
CA ALA A 507 28.74 22.48 29.59
C ALA A 507 27.81 21.46 30.27
N ALA A 508 28.33 20.74 31.26
CA ALA A 508 27.54 19.81 32.07
C ALA A 508 26.29 20.51 32.62
N PRO A 509 25.12 19.85 32.68
CA PRO A 509 23.93 20.46 33.28
C PRO A 509 24.23 20.80 34.73
N GLY A 510 24.24 22.08 35.06
CA GLY A 510 24.36 22.56 36.42
C GLY A 510 23.28 21.93 37.29
N ALA A 511 23.67 21.45 38.48
CA ALA A 511 22.78 20.90 39.46
C ALA A 511 21.56 21.81 39.66
N ALA A 512 20.36 21.27 39.39
CA ALA A 512 19.11 21.97 39.59
C ALA A 512 18.99 22.41 41.05
N ALA A 513 18.93 23.72 41.28
CA ALA A 513 18.48 24.28 42.55
C ALA A 513 17.02 23.84 42.77
N GLN A 514 16.76 23.28 43.95
CA GLN A 514 15.41 22.88 44.38
C GLN A 514 14.49 24.12 44.38
N PRO A 515 13.25 24.01 43.86
CA PRO A 515 12.28 25.09 43.98
C PRO A 515 11.83 25.19 45.44
N ALA A 516 11.90 26.41 45.97
CA ALA A 516 11.29 26.78 47.24
C ALA A 516 9.77 26.66 47.15
N ASP A 517 9.20 26.05 48.18
CA ASP A 517 7.78 25.85 48.41
C ASP A 517 7.09 27.23 48.56
N THR A 518 6.19 27.57 47.65
CA THR A 518 5.22 28.65 47.86
C THR A 518 3.83 28.08 47.63
N THR A 519 3.15 27.83 48.75
CA THR A 519 1.70 27.68 48.88
C THR A 519 0.99 28.84 48.21
N ASP A 520 0.14 28.55 47.22
CA ASP A 520 -0.89 29.47 46.74
C ASP A 520 -2.25 29.03 47.30
N GLU A 521 -2.84 29.93 48.08
CA GLU A 521 -4.24 29.96 48.47
C GLU A 521 -5.15 30.28 47.27
N GLU A 522 -6.41 29.90 47.44
CA GLU A 522 -7.58 30.02 46.57
C GLU A 522 -7.73 31.32 45.77
N GLN A 523 -8.13 31.20 44.49
CA GLN A 523 -9.49 31.52 44.00
C GLN A 523 -9.71 31.08 42.54
#